data_AF-A0AA51JP70-F1
#
_entry.id   AF-A0AA51JP70-F1
#
_cell.length_a   1.000
_cell.length_b   1.000
_cell.length_c   1.000
_cell.angle_alpha   90.00
_cell.angle_beta   90.00
_cell.angle_gamma   90.00
#
_symmetry.space_group_name_H-M   'P 1'
#
loop_
_entity.id
_entity.type
_entity.pdbx_description
1 polymer ?
#
loop_
_entity_poly.entity_id
_entity_poly.type
_entity_poly.pdbx_seq_one_letter_code
_entity_poly.pdbx_strand_id
1 'polypeptide(L)' 'QADVQVFSEVGKAPAASLPHALRWYNHIASYTPAERKAWAEGVSPLKAGGKPTTAPAAKDDDDDDVDLFGSGDEE' A
#
# COMPACT_ATOMS: atom_id res chain seq x y z
N GLN A 1 1.86 -0.68 13.53
CA GLN A 1 2.64 -1.15 12.38
C GLN A 1 1.80 -2.18 11.64
N ALA A 2 1.31 -1.84 10.44
CA ALA A 2 0.40 -2.71 9.69
C ALA A 2 1.12 -3.94 9.13
N ASP A 3 2.29 -3.76 8.51
CA ASP A 3 2.98 -4.83 7.78
C ASP A 3 3.36 -6.03 8.65
N VAL A 4 3.88 -5.80 9.85
CA VAL A 4 4.23 -6.91 10.76
C VAL A 4 2.98 -7.62 11.25
N GLN A 5 1.90 -6.89 11.51
CA GLN A 5 0.63 -7.49 11.92
C GLN A 5 0.04 -8.36 10.79
N VAL A 6 -0.04 -7.80 9.57
CA VAL A 6 -0.55 -8.53 8.39
C VAL A 6 0.36 -9.72 8.05
N PHE A 7 1.68 -9.57 8.17
CA PHE A 7 2.63 -10.66 7.91
C PHE A 7 2.44 -11.82 8.90
N SER A 8 2.24 -11.50 10.18
CA SER A 8 1.93 -12.50 11.21
C SER A 8 0.57 -13.18 10.99
N GLU A 9 -0.44 -12.44 10.53
CA GLU A 9 -1.77 -12.98 10.23
C GLU A 9 -1.78 -13.86 8.98
N VAL A 10 -1.04 -13.48 7.94
CA VAL A 10 -0.91 -14.24 6.69
C VAL A 10 -0.21 -15.58 6.94
N GLY A 11 0.87 -15.61 7.73
CA GLY A 11 1.52 -16.80 8.27
C GLY A 11 2.18 -17.77 7.26
N LYS A 12 1.75 -17.81 6.00
CA LYS A 12 2.25 -18.65 4.92
C LYS A 12 2.38 -17.83 3.64
N ALA A 13 3.28 -18.26 2.75
CA ALA A 13 3.48 -17.61 1.46
C ALA A 13 2.16 -17.55 0.66
N PRO A 14 1.76 -16.37 0.17
CA PRO A 14 0.61 -16.22 -0.73
C PRO A 14 0.79 -17.02 -2.03
N ALA A 15 -0.32 -17.36 -2.68
CA ALA A 15 -0.29 -18.06 -3.96
C ALA A 15 0.47 -17.26 -5.03
N ALA A 16 1.16 -17.96 -5.95
CA ALA A 16 1.89 -17.32 -7.05
C ALA A 16 0.99 -16.54 -8.02
N SER A 17 -0.33 -16.78 -7.99
CA SER A 17 -1.33 -16.00 -8.70
C SER A 17 -1.50 -14.58 -8.16
N LEU A 18 -0.95 -14.26 -6.98
CA LEU A 18 -0.96 -12.94 -6.37
C LEU A 18 0.47 -12.37 -6.34
N PRO A 19 1.02 -11.94 -7.49
CA PRO A 19 2.43 -11.59 -7.62
C PRO A 19 2.85 -10.45 -6.68
N HIS A 20 1.96 -9.47 -6.46
CA HIS A 20 2.23 -8.35 -5.57
C HIS A 20 2.23 -8.74 -4.10
N ALA A 21 1.28 -9.59 -3.68
CA ALA A 21 1.22 -10.10 -2.31
C ALA A 21 2.41 -11.02 -2.01
N LEU A 22 2.80 -11.86 -2.97
CA LEU A 22 3.97 -12.72 -2.85
C LEU A 22 5.26 -11.90 -2.78
N ARG A 23 5.42 -10.87 -3.63
CA ARG A 23 6.57 -9.96 -3.59
C ARG A 23 6.69 -9.28 -2.24
N TRP A 24 5.59 -8.74 -1.72
CA TRP A 24 5.54 -8.12 -0.40
C TRP A 24 5.87 -9.12 0.70
N TYR A 25 5.26 -10.32 0.70
CA TYR A 25 5.54 -11.35 1.69
C TYR A 25 7.02 -11.74 1.71
N ASN A 26 7.62 -11.97 0.54
CA ASN A 26 9.05 -12.28 0.43
C ASN A 26 9.93 -11.13 0.91
N HIS A 27 9.54 -9.89 0.62
CA HIS A 27 10.25 -8.71 1.09
C HIS A 27 10.20 -8.58 2.63
N ILE A 28 9.05 -8.80 3.26
CA ILE A 28 8.96 -8.76 4.73
C ILE A 28 9.64 -9.99 5.37
N ALA A 29 9.60 -11.15 4.70
CA ALA A 29 10.25 -12.37 5.15
C ALA A 29 11.78 -12.30 5.12
N SER A 30 12.38 -11.48 4.23
CA SER A 30 13.84 -11.34 4.16
C SER A 30 14.44 -10.65 5.39
N TYR A 31 13.64 -9.94 6.19
CA TYR A 31 14.09 -9.30 7.41
C TYR A 31 14.07 -10.26 8.60
N THR A 32 15.05 -10.14 9.48
CA THR A 32 15.06 -10.89 10.73
C THR A 32 13.93 -10.44 11.67
N PRO A 33 13.50 -11.29 12.61
CA PRO A 33 12.52 -10.89 13.63
C PRO A 33 12.98 -9.70 14.49
N ALA A 34 14.30 -9.53 14.66
CA ALA A 34 14.87 -8.41 15.42
C ALA A 34 14.71 -7.08 14.67
N GLU A 35 15.00 -7.05 13.37
CA GLU A 35 14.81 -5.87 12.52
C GLU A 35 13.34 -5.47 12.45
N ARG A 36 12.44 -6.45 12.30
CA ARG A 36 10.99 -6.22 12.27
C ARG A 36 10.43 -5.62 13.57
N LYS A 37 11.05 -5.94 14.70
CA LYS A 37 10.74 -5.34 16.01
C LYS A 37 11.36 -3.96 16.22
N ALA A 38 12.44 -3.65 15.51
CA ALA A 38 13.11 -2.35 15.56
C ALA A 38 12.43 -1.30 14.65
N TRP A 39 11.53 -1.74 13.76
CA TRP A 39 10.70 -0.82 12.99
C TRP A 39 9.84 0.04 13.92
N ALA A 40 9.77 1.33 13.62
CA ALA A 40 9.08 2.29 14.48
C ALA A 40 7.62 1.86 14.69
N GLU A 41 7.18 1.84 15.95
CA GLU A 41 5.80 1.53 16.33
C GLU A 41 4.85 2.65 15.87
N GLY A 42 4.54 2.67 14.57
CA GLY A 42 3.47 3.50 14.04
C GLY A 42 2.11 2.95 14.48
N VAL A 43 1.13 3.82 14.68
CA VAL A 43 -0.27 3.37 14.88
C VAL A 43 -0.67 2.53 13.67
N SER A 44 -1.07 1.27 13.91
CA SER A 44 -1.52 0.40 12.82
C SER A 44 -2.84 0.95 12.27
N PRO A 45 -2.94 1.33 10.98
CA PRO A 45 -4.22 1.73 10.39
C PRO A 45 -5.27 0.62 10.49
N LEU A 46 -4.87 -0.65 10.63
CA LEU A 46 -5.81 -1.76 10.92
C LEU A 46 -6.51 -1.62 12.29
N LYS A 47 -5.83 -1.07 13.30
CA LYS A 47 -6.40 -0.86 14.65
C LYS A 47 -7.15 0.46 14.79
N ALA A 48 -6.76 1.47 14.02
CA ALA A 48 -7.37 2.80 14.07
C ALA A 48 -8.71 2.89 13.32
N GLY A 49 -9.19 1.78 12.73
CA GLY A 49 -10.29 1.81 11.77
C GLY A 49 -9.80 2.49 10.50
N GLY A 50 -9.14 1.73 9.62
CA GLY A 50 -8.56 2.24 8.39
C GLY A 50 -9.61 3.00 7.58
N LYS A 51 -9.58 4.33 7.66
CA LYS A 51 -10.41 5.16 6.81
C LYS A 51 -9.89 4.91 5.39
N PRO A 52 -10.71 4.41 4.46
CA PRO A 52 -10.26 4.26 3.09
C PRO A 52 -9.76 5.63 2.63
N THR A 53 -8.51 5.73 2.23
CA THR A 53 -8.02 6.80 1.36
C THR A 53 -8.58 6.56 -0.04
N THR A 54 -9.90 6.49 -0.15
CA THR A 54 -10.53 7.04 -1.34
C THR A 54 -10.21 8.52 -1.28
N ALA A 55 -9.27 8.97 -2.12
CA ALA A 55 -9.26 10.37 -2.52
C ALA A 55 -10.72 10.72 -2.86
N PRO A 56 -11.28 11.81 -2.31
CA PRO A 56 -12.59 12.24 -2.78
C PRO A 56 -12.44 12.41 -4.29
N ALA A 57 -13.20 11.65 -5.07
CA ALA A 57 -13.51 12.07 -6.42
C ALA A 57 -14.15 13.44 -6.22
N ALA A 58 -13.38 14.50 -6.50
CA ALA A 58 -13.90 15.83 -6.57
C ALA A 58 -15.14 15.72 -7.44
N LYS A 59 -16.30 16.08 -6.88
CA LYS A 59 -17.40 16.48 -7.73
C LYS A 59 -16.87 17.69 -8.47
N ASP A 60 -16.57 17.42 -9.73
CA ASP A 60 -16.65 18.35 -10.83
C ASP A 60 -17.74 19.38 -10.54
N ASP A 61 -17.31 20.59 -10.25
CA ASP A 61 -17.97 21.81 -10.69
C ASP A 61 -16.82 22.82 -10.91
N ASP A 62 -16.41 22.91 -12.18
CA ASP A 62 -15.62 23.97 -12.85
C ASP A 62 -14.48 24.64 -12.06
N ASP A 63 -13.22 24.36 -12.44
CA ASP A 63 -12.46 25.21 -13.38
C ASP A 63 -10.99 24.71 -13.50
N ASP A 64 -10.47 24.77 -14.72
CA ASP A 64 -9.05 24.64 -15.13
C ASP A 64 -8.35 23.26 -15.10
N ASP A 65 -8.47 22.56 -16.24
CA ASP A 65 -7.34 22.10 -17.08
C ASP A 65 -5.99 21.86 -16.39
N VAL A 66 -5.83 20.67 -15.81
CA VAL A 66 -4.50 20.08 -15.59
C VAL A 66 -4.41 18.69 -16.20
N ASP A 67 -4.51 18.64 -17.53
CA ASP A 67 -4.02 17.52 -18.32
C ASP A 67 -2.48 17.54 -18.34
N LEU A 68 -1.87 16.79 -17.42
CA LEU A 68 -0.41 16.67 -17.28
C LEU A 68 0.18 15.44 -17.98
N PHE A 69 -0.61 14.64 -18.71
CA PHE A 69 -0.12 13.43 -19.36
C PHE A 69 -0.81 13.06 -20.69
N GLY A 70 -1.61 13.95 -21.31
CA GLY A 70 -2.49 13.60 -22.43
C GLY A 70 -2.37 14.39 -23.72
N SER A 71 -1.54 15.43 -23.81
CA SER A 71 -1.49 16.28 -25.02
C SER A 71 -0.06 16.65 -25.45
N GLY A 72 0.75 15.63 -25.71
CA GLY A 72 2.04 15.77 -26.39
C GLY A 72 1.97 15.18 -27.80
N ASP A 73 1.43 15.97 -28.73
CA ASP A 73 1.84 16.08 -30.15
C ASP A 73 2.17 14.75 -30.86
N GLU A 74 1.16 14.14 -31.49
CA GLU A 74 1.38 13.34 -32.70
C GLU A 74 1.22 14.26 -33.92
N GLU A 75 2.30 14.95 -34.30
CA GLU A 75 2.68 15.20 -35.70
C GLU A 75 4.21 15.22 -35.86
#